data_AF-A0A1R1C8I5-F1
#
_entry.id   AF-A0A1R1C8I5-F1
#
_cell.length_a   1.000
_cell.length_b   1.000
_cell.length_c   1.000
_cell.angle_alpha   90.00
_cell.angle_beta   90.00
_cell.angle_gamma   90.00
#
_symmetry.space_group_name_H-M   'P 1'
#
loop_
_entity.id
_entity.type
_entity.pdbx_description
1 polymer ?
#
loop_
_entity_poly.entity_id
_entity_poly.type
_entity_poly.pdbx_seq_one_letter_code
_entity_poly.pdbx_strand_id
1 'polypeptide(L)' 'MINSGTALARLLKEKAGYDLSAPSISALLNDQPKQMKADTLDALCTALECTPSDLWVHTPTSMKGA' A
#
# COMPACT_ATOMS: atom_id res chain seq x y z
N MET A 1 21.85 -6.07 -0.74
CA MET A 1 20.44 -6.28 -1.12
C MET A 1 19.61 -5.31 -0.28
N ILE A 2 19.16 -4.20 -0.87
CA ILE A 2 18.32 -3.22 -0.17
C ILE A 2 16.95 -3.87 -0.01
N ASN A 3 16.54 -4.17 1.23
CA ASN A 3 15.22 -4.70 1.50
C ASN A 3 14.21 -3.58 1.26
N SER A 4 13.41 -3.69 0.20
CA SER A 4 12.39 -2.71 -0.20
C SER A 4 11.45 -2.34 0.95
N GLY A 5 11.26 -3.23 1.93
CA GLY A 5 10.43 -2.96 3.10
C GLY A 5 10.99 -1.89 4.02
N THR A 6 12.29 -1.89 4.29
CA THR A 6 12.89 -0.85 5.15
C THR A 6 12.93 0.50 4.45
N ALA A 7 13.15 0.50 3.13
CA ALA A 7 13.10 1.71 2.32
C ALA A 7 11.68 2.31 2.31
N LEU A 8 10.65 1.50 2.09
CA LEU A 8 9.25 1.92 2.14
C LEU A 8 8.87 2.48 3.53
N ALA A 9 9.28 1.80 4.61
CA ALA A 9 9.02 2.23 5.99
C ALA A 9 9.55 3.64 6.25
N ARG A 10 10.80 3.86 5.83
CA ARG A 10 11.47 5.15 5.98
C ARG A 10 10.78 6.23 5.16
N LEU A 11 10.40 5.91 3.92
CA LEU A 11 9.76 6.86 3.01
C LEU A 11 8.36 7.28 3.50
N LEU A 12 7.56 6.33 3.99
CA LEU A 12 6.27 6.62 4.66
C LEU A 12 6.43 7.51 5.89
N LYS A 13 7.45 7.26 6.71
CA LYS A 13 7.71 8.07 7.89
C LYS A 13 8.19 9.47 7.55
N GLU A 14 9.08 9.62 6.57
CA GLU A 14 9.64 10.92 6.18
C GLU A 14 8.65 11.77 5.37
N LYS A 15 7.81 11.15 4.53
CA LYS A 15 6.92 11.87 3.60
C LYS A 15 5.49 12.01 4.12
N ALA A 16 4.98 11.00 4.81
CA ALA A 16 3.60 10.95 5.30
C ALA A 16 3.49 10.96 6.83
N GLY A 17 4.62 10.96 7.57
CA GLY A 17 4.60 10.86 9.03
C GLY A 17 3.98 9.55 9.55
N TYR A 18 3.92 8.53 8.70
CA TYR A 18 3.17 7.30 8.96
C TYR A 18 4.13 6.15 9.30
N ASP A 19 3.93 5.52 10.45
CA ASP A 19 4.74 4.40 10.92
C ASP A 19 3.99 3.09 10.72
N LEU A 20 4.55 2.20 9.91
CA LEU A 20 4.04 0.84 9.71
C LEU A 20 5.03 -0.16 10.28
N SER A 21 4.49 -1.18 10.94
CA SER A 21 5.27 -2.31 11.44
C SER A 21 5.93 -3.07 10.28
N ALA A 22 7.17 -3.53 10.49
CA ALA A 22 7.90 -4.38 9.54
C ALA A 22 7.08 -5.56 8.95
N PRO A 23 6.30 -6.34 9.74
CA PRO A 23 5.46 -7.40 9.18
C PRO A 23 4.35 -6.87 8.27
N SER A 24 3.76 -5.72 8.60
CA SER A 24 2.73 -5.09 7.76
C SER A 24 3.34 -4.68 6.43
N ILE A 25 4.50 -4.04 6.43
CA ILE A 25 5.19 -3.67 5.19
C ILE A 25 5.60 -4.90 4.37
N SER A 26 6.11 -5.94 5.02
CA SER A 26 6.45 -7.18 4.33
C SER A 26 5.21 -7.81 3.68
N ALA A 27 4.06 -7.80 4.37
CA ALA A 27 2.81 -8.28 3.80
C ALA A 27 2.36 -7.40 2.62
N LEU A 28 2.50 -6.08 2.69
CA LEU A 28 2.19 -5.18 1.56
C LEU A 28 3.04 -5.44 0.32
N LEU A 29 4.29 -5.86 0.50
CA LEU A 29 5.23 -6.11 -0.59
C LEU A 29 5.12 -7.51 -1.18
N ASN A 30 4.73 -8.52 -0.38
CA ASN A 30 4.65 -9.91 -0.82
C ASN A 30 3.22 -10.36 -1.15
N ASP A 31 2.22 -9.78 -0.50
CA ASP A 31 0.83 -10.22 -0.56
C ASP A 31 -0.09 -9.08 -0.97
N GLN A 32 -1.19 -9.41 -1.66
CA GLN A 32 -2.25 -8.44 -1.91
C GLN A 32 -3.07 -8.24 -0.62
N PRO A 33 -3.08 -7.03 -0.05
CA PRO A 33 -3.76 -6.76 1.20
C PRO A 33 -5.27 -6.79 1.00
N LYS A 34 -5.97 -7.66 1.74
CA LYS A 34 -7.43 -7.80 1.66
C LYS A 34 -8.17 -6.60 2.27
N GLN A 35 -7.54 -5.92 3.22
CA GLN A 35 -8.11 -4.78 3.93
C GLN A 35 -7.00 -3.82 4.34
N MET A 36 -7.23 -2.53 4.13
CA MET A 36 -6.35 -1.44 4.51
C MET A 36 -7.15 -0.30 5.10
N LYS A 37 -6.54 0.46 6.01
CA LYS A 37 -7.12 1.73 6.44
C LYS A 37 -6.92 2.76 5.33
N ALA A 38 -7.90 3.64 5.14
CA ALA A 38 -7.79 4.75 4.21
C ALA A 38 -6.56 5.62 4.53
N ASP A 39 -6.26 5.84 5.81
CA ASP A 39 -5.05 6.56 6.26
C ASP A 39 -3.74 5.89 5.80
N THR A 40 -3.68 4.56 5.82
CA THR A 40 -2.49 3.82 5.36
C THR A 40 -2.32 3.98 3.86
N LEU A 41 -3.42 3.97 3.11
CA LEU A 41 -3.44 4.07 1.66
C LEU A 41 -3.09 5.49 1.21
N ASP A 42 -3.62 6.50 1.91
CA ASP A 42 -3.25 7.92 1.72
C ASP A 42 -1.76 8.18 2.01
N ALA A 43 -1.23 7.60 3.10
CA ALA A 43 0.19 7.71 3.42
C ALA A 43 1.07 7.04 2.36
N LEU A 44 0.69 5.86 1.87
CA LEU A 44 1.34 5.18 0.75
C LEU A 44 1.35 6.05 -0.50
N CYS A 45 0.22 6.65 -0.83
CA CYS A 45 0.08 7.55 -1.96
C CYS A 45 0.92 8.82 -1.83
N THR A 46 0.94 9.43 -0.65
CA THR A 46 1.79 10.58 -0.33
C THR A 46 3.28 10.25 -0.44
N ALA A 47 3.66 9.05 0.01
CA ALA A 47 5.04 8.58 -0.07
C ALA A 47 5.46 8.27 -1.51
N LEU A 48 4.61 7.59 -2.28
CA LEU A 48 4.90 7.14 -3.65
C LEU A 48 4.51 8.15 -4.73
N GLU A 49 4.04 9.34 -4.33
CA GLU A 49 3.57 10.40 -5.23
C GLU A 49 2.48 9.90 -6.20
N CYS A 50 1.63 8.98 -5.72
CA CYS A 50 0.49 8.46 -6.47
C CYS A 50 -0.85 8.91 -5.84
N THR A 51 -1.96 8.57 -6.48
CA THR A 51 -3.31 8.84 -5.93
C THR A 51 -3.96 7.53 -5.47
N PRO A 52 -4.81 7.56 -4.43
CA PRO A 52 -5.46 6.36 -3.91
C PRO A 52 -6.33 5.64 -4.97
N SER A 53 -6.80 6.39 -5.97
CA SER A 53 -7.52 5.86 -7.13
C SER A 53 -6.66 4.94 -8.02
N ASP A 54 -5.33 5.11 -8.00
CA ASP A 54 -4.39 4.29 -8.77
C ASP A 54 -4.22 2.90 -8.12
N LEU A 55 -4.27 2.84 -6.80
CA LEU A 55 -4.16 1.60 -6.02
C LEU A 55 -5.49 0.86 -5.88
N TRP A 56 -6.61 1.59 -5.80
CA TRP A 56 -7.94 1.03 -5.58
C TRP A 56 -8.72 0.90 -6.89
N VAL A 57 -8.21 0.09 -7.81
CA VAL A 57 -8.95 -0.25 -9.03
C VAL A 57 -10.04 -1.26 -8.66
N HIS A 58 -11.30 -0.81 -8.66
CA HIS A 58 -12.43 -1.72 -8.65
C HIS A 58 -12.43 -2.49 -9.97
N THR A 59 -11.79 -3.67 -10.00
CA THR A 59 -12.04 -4.66 -11.03
C THR A 59 -13.39 -5.30 -10.69
N PRO A 60 -14.50 -4.95 -11.37
CA PRO A 60 -15.70 -5.76 -11.24
C PRO A 60 -15.29 -7.17 -11.63
N THR A 61 -15.39 -8.13 -10.71
CA THR A 61 -15.42 -9.52 -11.11
C THR A 61 -16.61 -9.59 -12.05
N SER A 62 -16.34 -9.68 -13.36
CA SER A 62 -17.36 -10.01 -14.32
C SER A 62 -17.76 -11.42 -13.94
N MET A 63 -18.75 -11.53 -13.07
CA MET A 63 -19.55 -12.73 -12.92
C MET A 63 -20.12 -12.98 -14.30
N LYS A 64 -19.38 -13.79 -15.07
CA LYS A 64 -19.82 -14.34 -16.33
C LYS A 64 -20.99 -15.24 -15.97
N GLY A 65 -22.18 -14.65 -15.95
CA GLY A 65 -23.43 -15.37 -15.98
C GLY A 65 -23.57 -16.01 -17.36
N ALA A 66 -23.76 -17.32 -17.37
CA ALA A 66 -24.55 -18.07 -18.34
C ALA A 66 -24.74 -19.48 -17.77
#